data_AF-R7LRR7-F1
#
_entry.id   AF-R7LRR7-F1
#
_cell.length_a   1.000
_cell.length_b   1.000
_cell.length_c   1.000
_cell.angle_alpha   90.00
_cell.angle_beta   90.00
_cell.angle_gamma   90.00
#
_symmetry.space_group_name_H-M   'P 1'
#
loop_
_entity.id
_entity.type
_entity.pdbx_description
1 polymer ?
#
loop_
_entity_poly.entity_id
_entity_poly.type
_entity_poly.pdbx_seq_one_letter_code
_entity_poly.pdbx_strand_id
1 'polypeptide(L)'
;MMRFTNVKHVAMSQAKTKSAFTLAEVLITLGVIGIVAAMTMPTLLKNIAERSNSEAQANLAQKITKSMNLMRADGGLERTYASTDEFVDEFSKYIKISTRCDADHIADCWPTKTVTTTDGETYDVSKAKTGKNLQYPDNKTDNVGIILADGATLILTYNTNADIIGDGDTVTPSFADLPIGFGRTKKFAYTTSVTDPIDFVMDVNGFKGPNSEARNGKQYDIRSFKIAKFSKGCSGTNVGSACVQYVATFKGIKNDPESKQKWDPKWPLHYTTYWGGARKTCDDMGMTLPDKNTLSKIVKKNLSDNLGLPTTGRFWSSNERHGTMAYSVEASTGKIIEDEKDHSATQLLCVEK
;
A
#
# COMPACT_ATOMS: atom_id res chain seq x y z
N MET A 1 69.64 -72.10 4.95
CA MET A 1 69.68 -71.16 6.09
C MET A 1 70.50 -69.95 5.63
N MET A 2 69.95 -68.74 5.37
CA MET A 2 69.23 -67.82 6.28
C MET A 2 69.96 -67.71 7.63
N ARG A 3 70.43 -66.59 8.18
CA ARG A 3 70.21 -65.11 8.07
C ARG A 3 71.48 -64.41 8.65
N PHE A 4 71.76 -63.11 8.58
CA PHE A 4 71.23 -61.87 7.95
C PHE A 4 72.41 -60.86 7.89
N THR A 5 72.36 -59.84 7.02
CA THR A 5 73.20 -58.62 7.14
C THR A 5 72.34 -57.40 7.43
N ASN A 6 72.70 -56.61 8.44
CA ASN A 6 71.94 -55.44 8.89
C ASN A 6 72.10 -54.25 7.94
N VAL A 7 71.19 -54.10 6.98
CA VAL A 7 71.00 -52.83 6.26
C VAL A 7 70.11 -51.92 7.10
N LYS A 8 70.69 -50.87 7.69
CA LYS A 8 69.91 -49.81 8.33
C LYS A 8 69.18 -48.99 7.26
N HIS A 9 67.92 -49.32 6.99
CA HIS A 9 67.04 -48.42 6.27
C HIS A 9 66.85 -47.14 7.11
N VAL A 10 67.43 -46.03 6.65
CA VAL A 10 67.05 -44.71 7.13
C VAL A 10 65.65 -44.43 6.62
N ALA A 11 64.65 -44.63 7.49
CA ALA A 11 63.29 -44.20 7.20
C ALA A 11 63.27 -42.67 7.17
N MET A 12 63.32 -42.08 5.97
CA MET A 12 62.92 -40.70 5.75
C MET A 12 61.43 -40.59 6.07
N SER A 13 61.13 -40.25 7.33
CA SER A 13 59.83 -39.77 7.74
C SER A 13 59.51 -38.53 6.89
N GLN A 14 58.65 -38.70 5.89
CA GLN A 14 57.97 -37.56 5.29
C GLN A 14 57.08 -36.95 6.37
N ALA A 15 57.61 -35.96 7.07
CA ALA A 15 56.83 -35.14 7.97
C ALA A 15 55.75 -34.46 7.13
N LYS A 16 54.53 -35.00 7.17
CA LYS A 16 53.33 -34.27 6.73
C LYS A 16 53.27 -32.99 7.55
N THR A 17 53.71 -31.90 6.95
CA THR A 17 53.52 -30.55 7.47
C THR A 17 52.02 -30.34 7.58
N LYS A 18 51.49 -30.49 8.79
CA LYS A 18 50.12 -30.11 9.10
C LYS A 18 50.09 -28.59 8.99
N SER A 19 49.65 -28.08 7.83
CA SER A 19 49.38 -26.66 7.67
C SER A 19 48.33 -26.27 8.70
N ALA A 20 48.77 -25.48 9.68
CA ALA A 20 47.92 -24.93 10.72
C ALA A 20 47.84 -23.43 10.47
N PHE A 21 46.62 -22.91 10.43
CA PHE A 21 46.37 -21.49 10.23
C PHE A 21 47.07 -20.67 11.32
N THR A 22 47.69 -19.56 10.94
CA THR A 22 48.33 -18.67 11.92
C THR A 22 47.27 -17.92 12.72
N LEU A 23 47.59 -17.51 13.95
CA LEU A 23 46.65 -16.70 14.76
C LEU A 23 46.24 -15.42 14.04
N ALA A 24 47.16 -14.78 13.31
CA ALA A 24 46.88 -13.59 12.51
C ALA A 24 45.91 -13.87 11.35
N GLU A 25 46.06 -15.00 10.65
CA GLU A 25 45.18 -15.42 9.56
C GLU A 25 43.75 -15.72 10.05
N VAL A 26 43.61 -16.37 11.22
CA VAL A 26 42.30 -16.58 11.87
C VAL A 26 41.67 -15.25 12.30
N LEU A 27 42.45 -14.31 12.84
CA LEU A 27 41.93 -12.98 13.23
C LEU A 27 41.50 -12.13 12.03
N ILE A 28 42.26 -12.14 10.93
CA ILE A 28 41.91 -11.41 9.69
C ILE A 28 40.65 -12.00 9.07
N THR A 29 40.54 -13.33 8.97
CA THR A 29 39.35 -13.98 8.42
C THR A 29 38.10 -13.72 9.27
N LEU A 30 38.18 -13.84 10.60
CA LEU A 30 37.08 -13.47 11.49
C LEU A 30 36.70 -11.98 11.40
N GLY A 31 37.68 -11.09 11.27
CA GLY A 31 37.45 -9.65 11.08
C GLY A 31 36.71 -9.34 9.78
N VAL A 32 37.13 -9.94 8.66
CA VAL A 32 36.48 -9.78 7.34
C VAL A 32 35.04 -10.35 7.38
N ILE A 33 34.85 -11.53 7.96
CA ILE A 33 33.52 -12.15 8.12
C ILE A 33 32.63 -11.24 8.98
N GLY A 34 33.15 -10.68 10.08
CA GLY A 34 32.42 -9.76 10.96
C GLY A 34 31.94 -8.50 10.24
N ILE A 35 32.80 -7.86 9.43
CA ILE A 35 32.43 -6.67 8.64
C ILE A 35 31.36 -7.01 7.59
N VAL A 36 31.55 -8.08 6.82
CA VAL A 36 30.60 -8.50 5.78
C VAL A 36 29.25 -8.88 6.40
N ALA A 37 29.25 -9.59 7.53
CA ALA A 37 28.03 -9.93 8.26
C ALA A 37 27.31 -8.67 8.78
N ALA A 38 28.03 -7.70 9.36
CA ALA A 38 27.46 -6.45 9.83
C ALA A 38 26.79 -5.62 8.72
N MET A 39 27.33 -5.63 7.49
CA MET A 39 26.73 -4.95 6.34
C MET A 39 25.52 -5.70 5.75
N THR A 40 25.51 -7.04 5.83
CA THR A 40 24.50 -7.87 5.13
C THR A 40 23.33 -8.28 6.02
N MET A 41 23.53 -8.53 7.32
CA MET A 41 22.45 -8.92 8.24
C MET A 41 21.29 -7.91 8.30
N PRO A 42 21.49 -6.58 8.40
CA PRO A 42 20.38 -5.63 8.48
C PRO A 42 19.50 -5.66 7.23
N THR A 43 20.11 -5.80 6.06
CA THR A 43 19.42 -5.92 4.77
C THR A 43 18.64 -7.23 4.69
N LEU A 44 19.23 -8.35 5.11
CA LEU A 44 18.55 -9.65 5.12
C LEU A 44 17.33 -9.64 6.05
N LEU A 45 17.51 -9.20 7.30
CA LEU A 45 16.44 -9.13 8.30
C LEU A 45 15.28 -8.23 7.85
N LYS A 46 15.57 -7.06 7.26
CA LYS A 46 14.57 -6.16 6.66
C LYS A 46 13.70 -6.85 5.61
N ASN A 47 14.31 -7.62 4.70
CA ASN A 47 13.58 -8.31 3.64
C ASN A 47 12.78 -9.52 4.16
N ILE A 48 13.26 -10.20 5.20
CA ILE A 48 12.52 -11.27 5.88
C ILE A 48 11.29 -10.70 6.60
N ALA A 49 11.43 -9.58 7.31
CA ALA A 49 10.31 -8.90 7.96
C ALA A 49 9.27 -8.41 6.95
N GLU A 50 9.72 -7.76 5.86
CA GLU A 50 8.83 -7.31 4.76
C GLU A 50 8.01 -8.47 4.18
N ARG A 51 8.62 -9.65 4.00
CA ARG A 51 7.92 -10.87 3.57
C ARG A 51 6.96 -11.41 4.63
N SER A 52 7.40 -11.55 5.88
CA SER A 52 6.60 -12.07 7.00
C SER A 52 5.33 -11.25 7.19
N ASN A 53 5.45 -9.92 7.14
CA ASN A 53 4.37 -8.99 7.40
C ASN A 53 3.36 -8.98 6.24
N SER A 54 3.82 -9.11 4.99
CA SER A 54 2.93 -9.31 3.83
C SER A 54 2.23 -10.68 3.82
N GLU A 55 2.89 -11.74 4.29
CA GLU A 55 2.25 -13.06 4.45
C GLU A 55 1.19 -13.03 5.56
N ALA A 56 1.46 -12.36 6.69
CA ALA A 56 0.47 -12.12 7.75
C ALA A 56 -0.74 -11.30 7.26
N GLN A 57 -0.49 -10.20 6.53
CA GLN A 57 -1.52 -9.37 5.90
C GLN A 57 -2.45 -10.19 4.99
N ALA A 58 -1.86 -11.00 4.09
CA ALA A 58 -2.62 -11.84 3.17
C ALA A 58 -3.44 -12.92 3.90
N ASN A 59 -2.85 -13.58 4.90
CA ASN A 59 -3.52 -14.61 5.69
C ASN A 59 -4.71 -14.05 6.47
N LEU A 60 -4.58 -12.83 7.03
CA LEU A 60 -5.66 -12.15 7.74
C LEU A 60 -6.79 -11.72 6.78
N ALA A 61 -6.46 -11.09 5.65
CA ALA A 61 -7.42 -10.75 4.60
C ALA A 61 -8.19 -11.98 4.08
N GLN A 62 -7.50 -13.10 3.86
CA GLN A 62 -8.12 -14.37 3.46
C GLN A 62 -9.01 -14.96 4.55
N LYS A 63 -8.62 -14.86 5.83
CA LYS A 63 -9.45 -15.32 6.96
C LYS A 63 -10.75 -14.52 7.05
N ILE A 64 -10.66 -13.19 7.00
CA ILE A 64 -11.83 -12.29 6.99
C ILE A 64 -12.73 -12.64 5.79
N THR A 65 -12.16 -12.71 4.59
CA THR A 65 -12.89 -13.07 3.36
C THR A 65 -13.58 -14.44 3.50
N LYS A 66 -12.92 -15.45 4.07
CA LYS A 66 -13.52 -16.77 4.29
C LYS A 66 -14.68 -16.73 5.28
N SER A 67 -14.53 -16.00 6.40
CA SER A 67 -15.60 -15.83 7.38
C SER A 67 -16.80 -15.07 6.79
N MET A 68 -16.56 -14.06 5.96
CA MET A 68 -17.61 -13.34 5.23
C MET A 68 -18.32 -14.23 4.19
N ASN A 69 -17.62 -15.15 3.53
CA ASN A 69 -18.26 -16.12 2.63
C ASN A 69 -19.15 -17.13 3.36
N LEU A 70 -18.82 -17.52 4.61
CA LEU A 70 -19.71 -18.32 5.46
C LEU A 70 -20.94 -17.51 5.88
N MET A 71 -20.74 -16.27 6.32
CA MET A 71 -21.81 -15.33 6.66
C MET A 71 -22.76 -15.08 5.47
N ARG A 72 -22.25 -15.05 4.24
CA ARG A 72 -23.04 -14.95 3.01
C ARG A 72 -23.90 -16.19 2.76
N ALA A 73 -23.32 -17.39 2.93
CA ALA A 73 -24.02 -18.66 2.71
C ALA A 73 -25.20 -18.86 3.67
N ASP A 74 -25.09 -18.32 4.89
CA ASP A 74 -26.16 -18.32 5.89
C ASP A 74 -27.12 -17.10 5.76
N GLY A 75 -27.06 -16.35 4.66
CA GLY A 75 -27.91 -15.19 4.37
C GLY A 75 -27.59 -13.92 5.18
N GLY A 76 -26.52 -13.93 5.99
CA GLY A 76 -26.12 -12.82 6.84
C GLY A 76 -25.68 -11.54 6.09
N LEU A 77 -25.37 -11.63 4.80
CA LEU A 77 -25.06 -10.48 3.93
C LEU A 77 -26.21 -10.07 3.00
N GLU A 78 -27.39 -10.70 3.11
CA GLU A 78 -28.61 -10.33 2.38
C GLU A 78 -29.36 -9.15 3.03
N ARG A 79 -28.68 -8.42 3.93
CA ARG A 79 -29.20 -7.24 4.65
C ARG A 79 -28.10 -6.22 4.93
N THR A 80 -28.52 -4.97 5.11
CA THR A 80 -27.68 -3.88 5.63
C THR A 80 -27.75 -3.83 7.16
N TYR A 81 -26.64 -3.51 7.82
CA TYR A 81 -26.56 -3.26 9.26
C TYR A 81 -26.62 -1.76 9.55
N ALA A 82 -27.20 -1.34 10.69
CA ALA A 82 -27.28 0.09 11.01
C ALA A 82 -25.95 0.66 11.53
N SER A 83 -25.06 -0.20 12.02
CA SER A 83 -23.73 0.19 12.52
C SER A 83 -22.69 -0.92 12.32
N THR A 84 -21.41 -0.55 12.45
CA THR A 84 -20.30 -1.52 12.57
C THR A 84 -20.49 -2.46 13.75
N ASP A 85 -21.09 -1.99 14.83
CA ASP A 85 -21.30 -2.79 16.04
C ASP A 85 -22.28 -3.95 15.78
N GLU A 86 -23.43 -3.66 15.17
CA GLU A 86 -24.39 -4.71 14.75
C GLU A 86 -23.77 -5.69 13.74
N PHE A 87 -22.99 -5.17 12.79
CA PHE A 87 -22.30 -6.00 11.82
C PHE A 87 -21.27 -6.94 12.48
N VAL A 88 -20.45 -6.43 13.41
CA VAL A 88 -19.44 -7.22 14.12
C VAL A 88 -20.09 -8.24 15.05
N ASP A 89 -21.26 -7.95 15.60
CA ASP A 89 -22.03 -8.91 16.40
C ASP A 89 -22.43 -10.13 15.59
N GLU A 90 -23.01 -9.95 14.39
CA GLU A 90 -23.32 -11.06 13.50
C GLU A 90 -22.04 -11.75 12.98
N PHE A 91 -21.02 -10.97 12.59
CA PHE A 91 -19.74 -11.50 12.08
C PHE A 91 -19.01 -12.38 13.10
N SER A 92 -19.17 -12.12 14.41
CA SER A 92 -18.59 -12.90 15.50
C SER A 92 -19.01 -14.38 15.52
N LYS A 93 -20.13 -14.74 14.88
CA LYS A 93 -20.56 -16.13 14.71
C LYS A 93 -19.68 -16.91 13.73
N TYR A 94 -19.05 -16.21 12.78
CA TYR A 94 -18.26 -16.78 11.68
C TYR A 94 -16.74 -16.60 11.85
N ILE A 95 -16.31 -15.78 12.81
CA ILE A 95 -14.89 -15.59 13.16
C ILE A 95 -14.68 -15.55 14.68
N LYS A 96 -13.61 -16.21 15.15
CA LYS A 96 -13.29 -16.27 16.58
C LYS A 96 -12.68 -14.94 17.06
N ILE A 97 -13.53 -14.05 17.56
CA ILE A 97 -13.13 -12.84 18.29
C ILE A 97 -12.81 -13.23 19.74
N SER A 98 -11.66 -12.78 20.25
CA SER A 98 -11.25 -12.92 21.65
C SER A 98 -11.63 -11.68 22.48
N THR A 99 -11.47 -10.49 21.90
CA THR A 99 -11.78 -9.21 22.55
C THR A 99 -12.40 -8.28 21.53
N ARG A 100 -13.40 -7.51 21.97
CA ARG A 100 -14.11 -6.51 21.18
C ARG A 100 -14.16 -5.22 22.00
N CYS A 101 -13.91 -4.09 21.36
CA CYS A 101 -13.95 -2.77 21.98
C CYS A 101 -14.79 -1.83 21.12
N ASP A 102 -15.64 -1.06 21.78
CA ASP A 102 -16.37 0.05 21.15
C ASP A 102 -15.43 1.20 20.75
N ALA A 103 -15.99 2.25 20.13
CA ALA A 103 -15.25 3.41 19.67
C ALA A 103 -14.66 4.28 20.79
N ASP A 104 -15.17 4.22 22.03
CA ASP A 104 -14.64 4.95 23.17
C ASP A 104 -13.43 4.23 23.80
N HIS A 105 -13.43 2.89 23.78
CA HIS A 105 -12.39 2.01 24.32
C HIS A 105 -11.46 1.41 23.25
N ILE A 106 -11.48 1.93 22.03
CA ILE A 106 -10.86 1.29 20.86
C ILE A 106 -9.35 1.07 20.99
N ALA A 107 -8.68 1.89 21.81
CA ALA A 107 -7.25 1.75 22.12
C ALA A 107 -6.92 0.52 22.99
N ASP A 108 -7.88 -0.02 23.73
CA ASP A 108 -7.68 -1.23 24.56
C ASP A 108 -7.65 -2.51 23.71
N CYS A 109 -8.21 -2.46 22.49
CA CYS A 109 -8.12 -3.52 21.49
C CYS A 109 -6.94 -3.35 20.51
N TRP A 110 -6.04 -2.39 20.73
CA TRP A 110 -4.89 -2.15 19.87
C TRP A 110 -3.56 -2.29 20.64
N PRO A 111 -2.49 -2.86 20.03
CA PRO A 111 -1.27 -3.17 20.78
C PRO A 111 -0.47 -1.97 21.31
N THR A 112 -0.74 -0.75 20.82
CA THR A 112 -0.02 0.48 21.19
C THR A 112 -0.98 1.67 21.30
N LYS A 113 -0.77 2.56 22.27
CA LYS A 113 -1.61 3.78 22.40
C LYS A 113 -1.41 4.75 21.23
N THR A 114 -0.23 4.73 20.63
CA THR A 114 0.16 5.62 19.54
C THR A 114 0.86 4.86 18.42
N VAL A 115 0.65 5.30 17.19
CA VAL A 115 1.27 4.75 15.98
C VAL A 115 1.93 5.85 15.16
N THR A 116 3.01 5.53 14.45
CA THR A 116 3.63 6.46 13.49
C THR A 116 3.01 6.27 12.11
N THR A 117 2.31 7.29 11.61
CA THR A 117 1.59 7.22 10.32
C THR A 117 2.54 7.27 9.12
N THR A 118 2.02 7.08 7.91
CA THR A 118 2.81 7.24 6.68
C THR A 118 3.40 8.64 6.50
N ASP A 119 2.77 9.62 7.14
CA ASP A 119 3.10 11.04 7.02
C ASP A 119 4.23 11.45 7.98
N GLY A 120 4.71 10.52 8.81
CA GLY A 120 5.68 10.77 9.89
C GLY A 120 5.07 11.29 11.18
N GLU A 121 3.76 11.54 11.21
CA GLU A 121 3.02 12.04 12.36
C GLU A 121 2.74 10.96 13.41
N THR A 122 2.56 11.39 14.66
CA THR A 122 2.12 10.50 15.74
C THR A 122 0.59 10.53 15.85
N TYR A 123 -0.05 9.40 15.53
CA TYR A 123 -1.49 9.22 15.70
C TYR A 123 -1.78 8.53 17.04
N ASP A 124 -2.81 9.00 17.72
CA ASP A 124 -3.31 8.44 18.98
C ASP A 124 -4.53 7.57 18.68
N VAL A 125 -4.42 6.28 18.95
CA VAL A 125 -5.38 5.27 18.48
C VAL A 125 -6.77 5.47 19.07
N SER A 126 -6.88 6.09 20.25
CA SER A 126 -8.17 6.46 20.86
C SER A 126 -9.00 7.45 20.01
N LYS A 127 -8.40 8.07 19.00
CA LYS A 127 -9.05 8.99 18.05
C LYS A 127 -9.61 8.29 16.82
N ALA A 128 -9.38 6.98 16.65
CA ALA A 128 -9.88 6.18 15.53
C ALA A 128 -11.37 5.81 15.70
N LYS A 129 -12.22 6.75 16.13
CA LYS A 129 -13.59 6.46 16.60
C LYS A 129 -14.58 6.13 15.50
N THR A 130 -14.46 6.73 14.32
CA THR A 130 -15.43 6.56 13.21
C THR A 130 -14.73 6.26 11.89
N GLY A 131 -15.46 5.79 10.86
CA GLY A 131 -14.89 5.51 9.53
C GLY A 131 -14.11 6.70 8.94
N LYS A 132 -14.60 7.93 9.17
CA LYS A 132 -13.92 9.18 8.84
C LYS A 132 -12.52 9.32 9.47
N ASN A 133 -12.29 8.77 10.67
CA ASN A 133 -10.99 8.79 11.32
C ASN A 133 -9.97 7.81 10.69
N LEU A 134 -10.43 6.92 9.80
CA LEU A 134 -9.63 6.00 9.00
C LEU A 134 -9.60 6.39 7.51
N GLN A 135 -9.87 7.64 7.17
CA GLN A 135 -9.95 8.16 5.79
C GLN A 135 -11.07 7.59 4.92
N TYR A 136 -12.17 7.13 5.52
CA TYR A 136 -13.42 6.87 4.80
C TYR A 136 -14.36 8.09 4.98
N PRO A 137 -14.36 9.10 4.06
CA PRO A 137 -15.00 10.39 4.31
C PRO A 137 -16.53 10.31 4.46
N ASP A 138 -17.18 9.41 3.72
CA ASP A 138 -18.64 9.27 3.70
C ASP A 138 -19.19 8.35 4.79
N ASN A 139 -18.32 7.63 5.51
CA ASN A 139 -18.72 6.71 6.57
C ASN A 139 -18.65 7.38 7.94
N LYS A 140 -19.82 7.43 8.60
CA LYS A 140 -20.03 8.02 9.92
C LYS A 140 -20.32 6.98 11.00
N THR A 141 -20.29 5.70 10.68
CA THR A 141 -20.41 4.65 11.70
C THR A 141 -19.22 4.71 12.65
N ASP A 142 -19.48 4.38 13.90
CA ASP A 142 -18.45 4.09 14.88
C ASP A 142 -17.63 2.88 14.42
N ASN A 143 -16.33 2.90 14.73
CA ASN A 143 -15.41 1.80 14.47
C ASN A 143 -15.42 0.82 15.64
N VAL A 144 -15.10 -0.43 15.36
CA VAL A 144 -14.99 -1.48 16.38
C VAL A 144 -13.57 -2.02 16.39
N GLY A 145 -12.95 -2.00 17.57
CA GLY A 145 -11.67 -2.66 17.82
C GLY A 145 -11.88 -4.16 18.05
N ILE A 146 -11.07 -5.00 17.39
CA ILE A 146 -11.21 -6.45 17.41
C ILE A 146 -9.83 -7.09 17.63
N ILE A 147 -9.73 -7.97 18.62
CA ILE A 147 -8.62 -8.92 18.77
C ILE A 147 -9.16 -10.31 18.45
N LEU A 148 -8.60 -10.98 17.44
CA LEU A 148 -8.94 -12.36 17.09
C LEU A 148 -8.27 -13.37 18.03
N ALA A 149 -8.80 -14.59 18.09
CA ALA A 149 -8.28 -15.68 18.94
C ALA A 149 -6.84 -16.13 18.63
N ASP A 150 -6.24 -15.71 17.50
CA ASP A 150 -4.82 -15.89 17.19
C ASP A 150 -3.96 -14.64 17.47
N GLY A 151 -4.52 -13.62 18.13
CA GLY A 151 -3.82 -12.40 18.54
C GLY A 151 -3.72 -11.32 17.47
N ALA A 152 -4.30 -11.53 16.28
CA ALA A 152 -4.37 -10.50 15.24
C ALA A 152 -5.33 -9.38 15.66
N THR A 153 -4.86 -8.13 15.61
CA THR A 153 -5.66 -6.95 15.99
C THR A 153 -6.06 -6.12 14.78
N LEU A 154 -7.33 -5.69 14.75
CA LEU A 154 -7.92 -4.88 13.69
C LEU A 154 -8.80 -3.78 14.28
N ILE A 155 -8.89 -2.64 13.59
CA ILE A 155 -9.95 -1.65 13.78
C ILE A 155 -10.77 -1.63 12.50
N LEU A 156 -12.03 -2.04 12.62
CA LEU A 156 -12.95 -2.25 11.50
C LEU A 156 -13.99 -1.13 11.44
N THR A 157 -14.36 -0.75 10.21
CA THR A 157 -15.48 0.14 9.91
C THR A 157 -16.40 -0.52 8.88
N TYR A 158 -17.72 -0.39 9.04
CA TYR A 158 -18.73 -0.98 8.15
C TYR A 158 -19.39 0.11 7.30
N ASN A 159 -19.40 -0.05 5.98
CA ASN A 159 -20.09 0.84 5.06
C ASN A 159 -21.58 0.44 4.95
N THR A 160 -22.46 1.24 5.54
CA THR A 160 -23.91 1.08 5.46
C THR A 160 -24.49 1.30 4.06
N ASN A 161 -23.73 1.88 3.13
CA ASN A 161 -24.14 2.10 1.74
C ASN A 161 -23.56 1.05 0.78
N ALA A 162 -23.02 -0.06 1.29
CA ALA A 162 -22.50 -1.14 0.45
C ALA A 162 -23.63 -1.96 -0.17
N ASP A 163 -23.39 -2.48 -1.38
CA ASP A 163 -24.33 -3.35 -2.07
C ASP A 163 -24.55 -4.65 -1.28
N ILE A 164 -25.81 -5.11 -1.28
CA ILE A 164 -26.23 -6.38 -0.68
C ILE A 164 -25.77 -7.53 -1.59
N ILE A 165 -25.26 -8.61 -1.00
CA ILE A 165 -24.76 -9.78 -1.73
C ILE A 165 -25.25 -11.10 -1.12
N GLY A 166 -26.03 -11.85 -1.88
CA GLY A 166 -26.63 -13.12 -1.48
C GLY A 166 -25.84 -14.35 -1.91
N ASP A 167 -26.35 -15.54 -1.59
CA ASP A 167 -25.64 -16.79 -1.89
C ASP A 167 -25.54 -17.09 -3.40
N GLY A 168 -26.51 -16.62 -4.19
CA GLY A 168 -26.55 -16.78 -5.65
C GLY A 168 -25.66 -15.81 -6.46
N ASP A 169 -25.09 -14.77 -5.83
CA ASP A 169 -24.37 -13.72 -6.56
C ASP A 169 -22.94 -14.10 -6.95
N THR A 170 -22.44 -13.46 -8.03
CA THR A 170 -21.09 -13.73 -8.54
C THR A 170 -20.02 -13.04 -7.69
N VAL A 171 -19.28 -13.84 -6.93
CA VAL A 171 -18.13 -13.36 -6.13
C VAL A 171 -16.99 -12.93 -7.06
N THR A 172 -16.71 -11.63 -7.11
CA THR A 172 -15.66 -11.05 -7.96
C THR A 172 -14.40 -10.79 -7.12
N PRO A 173 -13.26 -11.44 -7.39
CA PRO A 173 -12.02 -11.21 -6.66
C PRO A 173 -11.23 -10.00 -7.19
N SER A 174 -10.68 -9.21 -6.28
CA SER A 174 -9.68 -8.18 -6.57
C SER A 174 -8.31 -8.60 -6.04
N PHE A 175 -7.26 -8.28 -6.79
CA PHE A 175 -5.91 -8.74 -6.51
C PHE A 175 -4.98 -7.60 -6.11
N ALA A 176 -4.13 -7.84 -5.12
CA ALA A 176 -3.05 -6.93 -4.73
C ALA A 176 -1.69 -7.64 -4.84
N ASP A 177 -0.67 -6.90 -5.26
CA ASP A 177 0.73 -7.35 -5.28
C ASP A 177 1.44 -6.88 -4.00
N LEU A 178 1.68 -7.81 -3.07
CA LEU A 178 2.34 -7.49 -1.80
C LEU A 178 3.86 -7.76 -1.88
N PRO A 179 4.71 -6.92 -1.26
CA PRO A 179 6.16 -7.09 -1.31
C PRO A 179 6.61 -8.30 -0.48
N ILE A 180 7.50 -9.13 -1.03
CA ILE A 180 8.07 -10.32 -0.38
C ILE A 180 9.59 -10.19 -0.15
N GLY A 181 10.06 -8.94 -0.05
CA GLY A 181 11.48 -8.60 0.05
C GLY A 181 12.24 -8.67 -1.28
N PHE A 182 13.47 -8.14 -1.28
CA PHE A 182 14.42 -8.11 -2.41
C PHE A 182 13.85 -7.52 -3.70
N GLY A 183 12.95 -6.53 -3.59
CA GLY A 183 12.29 -5.89 -4.74
C GLY A 183 11.29 -6.79 -5.48
N ARG A 184 10.92 -7.94 -4.90
CA ARG A 184 9.93 -8.87 -5.46
C ARG A 184 8.57 -8.65 -4.82
N THR A 185 7.53 -8.88 -5.60
CA THR A 185 6.13 -8.92 -5.13
C THR A 185 5.53 -10.31 -5.35
N LYS A 186 4.40 -10.57 -4.69
CA LYS A 186 3.55 -11.74 -4.93
C LYS A 186 2.10 -11.29 -5.01
N LYS A 187 1.38 -11.79 -6.02
CA LYS A 187 -0.04 -11.52 -6.22
C LYS A 187 -0.90 -12.34 -5.26
N PHE A 188 -1.83 -11.68 -4.60
CA PHE A 188 -2.82 -12.30 -3.71
C PHE A 188 -4.23 -11.86 -4.13
N ALA A 189 -5.21 -12.76 -4.09
CA ALA A 189 -6.62 -12.38 -4.06
C ALA A 189 -6.87 -11.75 -2.68
N TYR A 190 -7.00 -10.43 -2.64
CA TYR A 190 -6.90 -9.63 -1.42
C TYR A 190 -8.26 -9.18 -0.91
N THR A 191 -9.15 -8.76 -1.82
CA THR A 191 -10.56 -8.48 -1.52
C THR A 191 -11.45 -9.25 -2.49
N THR A 192 -12.74 -9.31 -2.16
CA THR A 192 -13.81 -9.81 -3.04
C THR A 192 -15.03 -8.92 -2.89
N SER A 193 -16.02 -9.02 -3.79
CA SER A 193 -17.30 -8.33 -3.61
C SER A 193 -17.99 -8.63 -2.27
N VAL A 194 -17.76 -9.81 -1.71
CA VAL A 194 -18.25 -10.24 -0.38
C VAL A 194 -17.61 -9.44 0.77
N THR A 195 -16.48 -8.77 0.54
CA THR A 195 -15.81 -7.88 1.51
C THR A 195 -16.03 -6.39 1.23
N ASP A 196 -16.80 -6.03 0.20
CA ASP A 196 -17.13 -4.63 -0.13
C ASP A 196 -17.77 -3.81 1.02
N PRO A 197 -18.57 -4.36 1.95
CA PRO A 197 -19.05 -3.61 3.11
C PRO A 197 -18.01 -3.26 4.19
N ILE A 198 -16.79 -3.82 4.17
CA ILE A 198 -15.83 -3.65 5.28
C ILE A 198 -14.48 -3.06 4.88
N ASP A 199 -14.01 -2.12 5.70
CA ASP A 199 -12.70 -1.49 5.59
C ASP A 199 -12.04 -1.55 6.98
N PHE A 200 -10.74 -1.85 7.05
CA PHE A 200 -10.07 -1.98 8.35
C PHE A 200 -8.55 -1.73 8.29
N VAL A 201 -8.00 -1.24 9.38
CA VAL A 201 -6.55 -1.26 9.64
C VAL A 201 -6.22 -2.48 10.50
N MET A 202 -5.08 -3.12 10.24
CA MET A 202 -4.61 -4.31 10.97
C MET A 202 -3.15 -4.18 11.39
N ASP A 203 -2.78 -4.84 12.49
CA ASP A 203 -1.39 -5.05 12.89
C ASP A 203 -0.88 -6.41 12.38
N VAL A 204 0.30 -6.41 11.76
CA VAL A 204 0.98 -7.62 11.22
C VAL A 204 2.30 -7.95 11.93
N ASN A 205 2.72 -7.15 12.92
CA ASN A 205 3.87 -7.39 13.80
C ASN A 205 3.45 -7.79 15.23
N GLY A 206 2.19 -7.52 15.59
CA GLY A 206 1.60 -7.80 16.91
C GLY A 206 2.11 -6.85 17.99
N PHE A 207 2.15 -7.30 19.25
CA PHE A 207 2.55 -6.49 20.43
C PHE A 207 4.02 -6.00 20.47
N LYS A 208 4.72 -5.92 19.33
CA LYS A 208 6.12 -5.52 19.22
C LYS A 208 6.24 -4.07 18.72
N GLY A 209 6.11 -3.12 19.64
CA GLY A 209 6.32 -1.70 19.31
C GLY A 209 7.77 -1.38 18.87
N PRO A 210 7.99 -0.22 18.22
CA PRO A 210 7.00 0.79 17.86
C PRO A 210 6.27 0.44 16.55
N ASN A 211 4.94 0.48 16.56
CA ASN A 211 4.11 0.15 15.40
C ASN A 211 4.00 1.34 14.45
N SER A 212 4.23 1.09 13.15
CA SER A 212 4.18 2.13 12.13
C SER A 212 3.48 1.69 10.84
N GLU A 213 2.73 2.62 10.25
CA GLU A 213 2.22 2.49 8.88
C GLU A 213 3.33 2.64 7.84
N ALA A 214 4.30 3.53 8.04
CA ALA A 214 5.53 3.53 7.24
C ALA A 214 6.76 4.06 7.99
N ARG A 215 7.88 3.36 7.80
CA ARG A 215 9.20 3.75 8.31
C ARG A 215 10.16 3.91 7.12
N ASN A 216 10.72 5.10 6.91
CA ASN A 216 11.58 5.38 5.75
C ASN A 216 10.93 4.99 4.39
N GLY A 217 9.64 5.32 4.20
CA GLY A 217 8.93 5.10 2.93
C GLY A 217 8.54 3.64 2.61
N LYS A 218 8.61 2.72 3.57
CA LYS A 218 8.09 1.35 3.44
C LYS A 218 7.11 1.04 4.56
N GLN A 219 6.05 0.27 4.27
CA GLN A 219 5.09 -0.19 5.26
C GLN A 219 5.66 -1.40 6.04
N TYR A 220 5.62 -1.38 7.37
CA TYR A 220 6.12 -2.49 8.20
C TYR A 220 5.02 -3.13 9.04
N ASP A 221 4.48 -2.42 10.03
CA ASP A 221 3.79 -3.09 11.14
C ASP A 221 2.27 -2.96 11.04
N ILE A 222 1.79 -1.85 10.47
CA ILE A 222 0.36 -1.60 10.23
C ILE A 222 0.07 -1.78 8.74
N ARG A 223 -1.12 -2.30 8.42
CA ARG A 223 -1.60 -2.51 7.05
C ARG A 223 -3.05 -2.07 6.88
N SER A 224 -3.34 -1.54 5.70
CA SER A 224 -4.69 -1.20 5.26
C SER A 224 -5.35 -2.38 4.55
N PHE A 225 -6.60 -2.65 4.90
CA PHE A 225 -7.54 -3.33 4.03
C PHE A 225 -8.38 -2.26 3.33
N LYS A 226 -8.30 -2.24 1.99
CA LYS A 226 -8.84 -1.16 1.13
C LYS A 226 -8.36 0.24 1.58
N ILE A 227 -9.27 1.19 1.87
CA ILE A 227 -8.92 2.61 2.05
C ILE A 227 -8.62 3.00 3.50
N ALA A 228 -8.91 2.13 4.48
CA ALA A 228 -8.70 2.41 5.90
C ALA A 228 -7.22 2.66 6.25
N LYS A 229 -6.90 3.84 6.78
CA LYS A 229 -5.56 4.22 7.27
C LYS A 229 -5.61 5.30 8.36
N PHE A 230 -4.67 5.28 9.31
CA PHE A 230 -4.52 6.30 10.36
C PHE A 230 -3.91 7.61 9.82
N SER A 231 -3.00 7.49 8.85
CA SER A 231 -2.43 8.62 8.09
C SER A 231 -3.52 9.52 7.53
N LYS A 232 -3.26 10.83 7.55
CA LYS A 232 -4.12 11.84 6.90
C LYS A 232 -3.65 12.16 5.49
N GLY A 233 -2.42 11.78 5.14
CA GLY A 233 -1.77 12.18 3.89
C GLY A 233 -1.80 11.16 2.76
N CYS A 234 -1.02 11.47 1.74
CA CYS A 234 -1.25 11.12 0.35
C CYS A 234 -1.55 9.65 0.03
N SER A 235 -2.59 9.41 -0.78
CA SER A 235 -2.87 8.11 -1.42
C SER A 235 -2.03 7.83 -2.67
N GLY A 236 -1.08 8.73 -3.00
CA GLY A 236 -0.14 8.65 -4.12
C GLY A 236 1.29 9.01 -3.68
N THR A 237 2.02 9.69 -4.56
CA THR A 237 3.41 10.11 -4.33
C THR A 237 3.47 11.50 -3.71
N ASN A 238 4.17 11.65 -2.58
CA ASN A 238 4.51 12.97 -2.03
C ASN A 238 5.63 13.63 -2.85
N VAL A 239 5.37 14.83 -3.40
CA VAL A 239 6.32 15.61 -4.21
C VAL A 239 6.56 16.96 -3.54
N GLY A 240 7.46 16.98 -2.56
CA GLY A 240 7.57 18.12 -1.64
C GLY A 240 6.42 18.10 -0.63
N SER A 241 5.68 19.20 -0.51
CA SER A 241 4.47 19.29 0.31
C SER A 241 3.17 18.94 -0.43
N ALA A 242 3.25 18.55 -1.70
CA ALA A 242 2.09 18.22 -2.53
C ALA A 242 1.88 16.70 -2.59
N CYS A 243 0.67 16.24 -2.27
CA CYS A 243 0.23 14.89 -2.60
C CYS A 243 -0.10 14.79 -4.09
N VAL A 244 0.50 13.84 -4.81
CA VAL A 244 0.30 13.65 -6.26
C VAL A 244 -0.16 12.22 -6.57
N GLN A 245 -1.34 12.08 -7.18
CA GLN A 245 -1.85 10.78 -7.63
C GLN A 245 -1.80 10.66 -9.17
N TYR A 246 -1.15 9.61 -9.66
CA TYR A 246 -1.09 9.30 -11.08
C TYR A 246 -2.34 8.53 -11.53
N VAL A 247 -2.93 8.95 -12.65
CA VAL A 247 -4.04 8.26 -13.31
C VAL A 247 -3.62 7.91 -14.75
N ALA A 248 -3.45 6.62 -15.00
CA ALA A 248 -2.98 6.10 -16.28
C ALA A 248 -4.04 6.19 -17.40
N THR A 249 -5.32 6.04 -17.05
CA THR A 249 -6.45 6.02 -17.98
C THR A 249 -7.66 6.73 -17.39
N PHE A 250 -8.35 7.52 -18.21
CA PHE A 250 -9.57 8.22 -17.85
C PHE A 250 -10.46 8.37 -19.10
N LYS A 251 -11.71 8.83 -18.93
CA LYS A 251 -12.67 8.99 -20.04
C LYS A 251 -12.80 10.46 -20.44
N GLY A 252 -12.65 10.75 -21.74
CA GLY A 252 -13.01 12.04 -22.31
C GLY A 252 -14.54 12.24 -22.34
N ILE A 253 -14.98 13.49 -22.25
CA ILE A 253 -16.41 13.85 -22.23
C ILE A 253 -16.92 13.89 -23.68
N LYS A 254 -17.84 12.98 -24.01
CA LYS A 254 -18.50 12.84 -25.31
C LYS A 254 -20.02 12.81 -25.12
N ASN A 255 -20.75 13.55 -25.96
CA ASN A 255 -22.23 13.59 -25.98
C ASN A 255 -22.90 13.94 -24.65
N ASP A 256 -22.21 14.65 -23.76
CA ASP A 256 -22.70 15.11 -22.46
C ASP A 256 -22.57 16.65 -22.40
N PRO A 257 -23.63 17.40 -22.73
CA PRO A 257 -23.60 18.86 -22.75
C PRO A 257 -23.38 19.49 -21.37
N GLU A 258 -23.88 18.86 -20.30
CA GLU A 258 -23.80 19.40 -18.93
C GLU A 258 -22.37 19.28 -18.40
N SER A 259 -21.75 18.09 -18.47
CA SER A 259 -20.34 17.94 -18.11
C SER A 259 -19.44 18.80 -18.98
N LYS A 260 -19.75 19.01 -20.27
CA LYS A 260 -18.99 19.94 -21.13
C LYS A 260 -19.12 21.38 -20.65
N GLN A 261 -20.32 21.86 -20.38
CA GLN A 261 -20.53 23.21 -19.89
C GLN A 261 -19.82 23.46 -18.55
N LYS A 262 -19.76 22.46 -17.66
CA LYS A 262 -19.03 22.52 -16.40
C LYS A 262 -17.50 22.48 -16.58
N TRP A 263 -16.99 21.56 -17.39
CA TRP A 263 -15.56 21.21 -17.41
C TRP A 263 -14.76 21.79 -18.59
N ASP A 264 -15.40 22.13 -19.70
CA ASP A 264 -14.76 22.66 -20.90
C ASP A 264 -15.74 23.47 -21.80
N PRO A 265 -16.31 24.60 -21.29
CA PRO A 265 -17.41 25.32 -21.94
C PRO A 265 -17.05 25.97 -23.29
N LYS A 266 -15.77 26.04 -23.66
CA LYS A 266 -15.29 26.60 -24.93
C LYS A 266 -15.05 25.54 -26.00
N TRP A 267 -15.09 24.26 -25.65
CA TRP A 267 -14.88 23.16 -26.58
C TRP A 267 -16.20 22.79 -27.29
N PRO A 268 -16.19 22.49 -28.61
CA PRO A 268 -17.44 22.29 -29.33
C PRO A 268 -18.26 21.09 -28.83
N LEU A 269 -19.58 21.24 -28.80
CA LEU A 269 -20.51 20.25 -28.25
C LEU A 269 -20.46 18.87 -28.95
N HIS A 270 -20.00 18.79 -30.20
CA HIS A 270 -19.98 17.53 -30.97
C HIS A 270 -18.68 16.70 -30.86
N TYR A 271 -17.55 17.26 -30.43
CA TYR A 271 -16.25 16.55 -30.36
C TYR A 271 -15.91 16.09 -28.95
N THR A 272 -15.26 14.94 -28.76
CA THR A 272 -14.82 14.49 -27.42
C THR A 272 -13.78 15.46 -26.83
N THR A 273 -13.88 15.83 -25.56
CA THR A 273 -12.80 16.54 -24.84
C THR A 273 -12.19 15.64 -23.77
N TYR A 274 -10.93 15.26 -23.96
CA TYR A 274 -10.14 14.57 -22.95
C TYR A 274 -9.62 15.56 -21.91
N TRP A 275 -9.32 16.80 -22.26
CA TRP A 275 -8.95 17.82 -21.26
C TRP A 275 -10.09 18.15 -20.28
N GLY A 276 -11.34 18.20 -20.74
CA GLY A 276 -12.51 18.28 -19.86
C GLY A 276 -12.66 17.03 -18.99
N GLY A 277 -12.44 15.85 -19.57
CA GLY A 277 -12.45 14.57 -18.85
C GLY A 277 -11.37 14.47 -17.77
N ALA A 278 -10.18 15.04 -18.02
CA ALA A 278 -9.08 15.15 -17.08
C ALA A 278 -9.47 15.94 -15.83
N ARG A 279 -10.07 17.12 -16.03
CA ARG A 279 -10.55 17.98 -14.94
C ARG A 279 -11.64 17.30 -14.11
N LYS A 280 -12.62 16.69 -14.80
CA LYS A 280 -13.69 15.91 -14.16
C LYS A 280 -13.11 14.77 -13.31
N THR A 281 -12.20 13.99 -13.86
CA THR A 281 -11.59 12.82 -13.18
C THR A 281 -10.88 13.22 -11.89
N CYS A 282 -10.09 14.30 -11.88
CA CYS A 282 -9.45 14.74 -10.64
C CYS A 282 -10.46 15.24 -9.59
N ASP A 283 -11.53 15.94 -9.98
CA ASP A 283 -12.54 16.43 -9.02
C ASP A 283 -13.44 15.31 -8.48
N ASP A 284 -13.80 14.33 -9.32
CA ASP A 284 -14.50 13.10 -8.92
C ASP A 284 -13.67 12.28 -7.89
N MET A 285 -12.34 12.42 -7.89
CA MET A 285 -11.43 11.87 -6.87
C MET A 285 -11.23 12.77 -5.64
N GLY A 286 -11.93 13.92 -5.55
CA GLY A 286 -11.74 14.92 -4.50
C GLY A 286 -10.49 15.80 -4.65
N MET A 287 -9.67 15.56 -5.67
CA MET A 287 -8.40 16.24 -5.95
C MET A 287 -8.57 17.40 -6.97
N THR A 288 -7.47 17.97 -7.43
CA THR A 288 -7.44 19.00 -8.49
C THR A 288 -6.43 18.67 -9.59
N LEU A 289 -6.69 19.16 -10.80
CA LEU A 289 -5.70 19.15 -11.87
C LEU A 289 -4.75 20.37 -11.68
N PRO A 290 -3.44 20.18 -11.46
CA PRO A 290 -2.52 21.27 -11.15
C PRO A 290 -2.31 22.21 -12.34
N ASP A 291 -1.93 23.45 -12.06
CA ASP A 291 -1.49 24.40 -13.09
C ASP A 291 -0.16 23.95 -13.73
N LYS A 292 0.15 24.48 -14.91
CA LYS A 292 1.32 24.09 -15.71
C LYS A 292 2.67 24.36 -15.02
N ASN A 293 2.75 25.36 -14.16
CA ASN A 293 3.99 25.68 -13.44
C ASN A 293 4.17 24.73 -12.25
N THR A 294 3.09 24.45 -11.50
CA THR A 294 3.08 23.45 -10.42
C THR A 294 3.37 22.05 -10.98
N LEU A 295 2.74 21.67 -12.08
CA LEU A 295 2.99 20.40 -12.76
C LEU A 295 4.42 20.28 -13.29
N SER A 296 4.99 21.35 -13.87
CA SER A 296 6.41 21.39 -14.29
C SER A 296 7.37 21.20 -13.10
N LYS A 297 7.08 21.80 -11.94
CA LYS A 297 7.85 21.59 -10.70
C LYS A 297 7.74 20.15 -10.21
N ILE A 298 6.54 19.57 -10.21
CA ILE A 298 6.28 18.18 -9.80
C ILE A 298 7.09 17.21 -10.66
N VAL A 299 7.01 17.33 -11.99
CA VAL A 299 7.74 16.44 -12.91
C VAL A 299 9.25 16.58 -12.74
N LYS A 300 9.78 17.81 -12.65
CA LYS A 300 11.22 18.04 -12.44
C LYS A 300 11.71 17.44 -11.11
N LYS A 301 10.91 17.53 -10.05
CA LYS A 301 11.24 16.94 -8.76
C LYS A 301 11.14 15.40 -8.77
N ASN A 302 10.18 14.83 -9.50
CA ASN A 302 10.16 13.39 -9.73
C ASN A 302 11.41 12.90 -10.46
N LEU A 303 11.91 13.65 -11.44
CA LEU A 303 13.13 13.34 -12.19
C LEU A 303 14.41 13.49 -11.34
N SER A 304 14.49 14.47 -10.43
CA SER A 304 15.66 14.63 -9.55
C SER A 304 15.70 13.62 -8.40
N ASP A 305 14.54 13.38 -7.78
CA ASP A 305 14.44 12.62 -6.52
C ASP A 305 14.01 11.15 -6.75
N ASN A 306 13.73 10.78 -8.01
CA ASN A 306 13.29 9.45 -8.46
C ASN A 306 12.06 8.93 -7.69
N LEU A 307 10.99 9.73 -7.65
CA LEU A 307 9.81 9.51 -6.78
C LEU A 307 8.80 8.47 -7.32
N GLY A 308 9.16 7.74 -8.37
CA GLY A 308 8.35 6.64 -8.91
C GLY A 308 7.13 7.03 -9.76
N LEU A 309 6.91 8.32 -10.03
CA LEU A 309 5.91 8.74 -11.04
C LEU A 309 6.46 8.49 -12.46
N PRO A 310 5.59 8.28 -13.47
CA PRO A 310 6.05 7.99 -14.83
C PRO A 310 6.94 9.10 -15.41
N THR A 311 7.97 8.68 -16.14
CA THR A 311 8.97 9.55 -16.79
C THR A 311 8.81 9.60 -18.31
N THR A 312 7.74 9.03 -18.85
CA THR A 312 7.41 8.99 -20.28
C THR A 312 5.98 9.47 -20.52
N GLY A 313 5.70 9.98 -21.72
CA GLY A 313 4.41 10.57 -22.06
C GLY A 313 4.27 12.03 -21.64
N ARG A 314 3.03 12.47 -21.46
CA ARG A 314 2.63 13.86 -21.17
C ARG A 314 1.55 13.89 -20.11
N PHE A 315 1.54 14.92 -19.27
CA PHE A 315 0.49 15.15 -18.26
C PHE A 315 -0.31 16.40 -18.55
N TRP A 316 -1.64 16.34 -18.49
CA TRP A 316 -2.52 17.52 -18.61
C TRP A 316 -2.35 18.48 -17.43
N SER A 317 -2.39 19.79 -17.70
CA SER A 317 -2.53 20.83 -16.67
C SER A 317 -3.90 21.51 -16.74
N SER A 318 -4.31 22.20 -15.68
CA SER A 318 -5.56 22.97 -15.66
C SER A 318 -5.53 24.30 -16.44
N ASN A 319 -4.41 24.66 -17.06
CA ASN A 319 -4.35 25.88 -17.88
C ASN A 319 -4.77 25.62 -19.33
N GLU A 320 -5.87 26.24 -19.73
CA GLU A 320 -6.24 26.42 -21.13
C GLU A 320 -5.31 27.44 -21.81
N ARG A 321 -5.05 27.27 -23.12
CA ARG A 321 -4.45 28.31 -23.97
C ARG A 321 -5.52 29.09 -24.74
N HIS A 322 -6.42 28.37 -25.40
CA HIS A 322 -7.60 28.88 -26.10
C HIS A 322 -8.61 27.75 -26.29
N GLY A 323 -9.74 28.00 -26.96
CA GLY A 323 -10.89 27.08 -26.99
C GLY A 323 -10.56 25.61 -27.32
N THR A 324 -9.61 25.36 -28.22
CA THR A 324 -9.20 24.03 -28.68
C THR A 324 -7.93 23.45 -28.06
N MET A 325 -7.11 24.25 -27.35
CA MET A 325 -5.80 23.81 -26.85
C MET A 325 -5.62 24.08 -25.36
N ALA A 326 -4.94 23.15 -24.69
CA ALA A 326 -4.53 23.29 -23.30
C ALA A 326 -3.02 23.02 -23.13
N TYR A 327 -2.48 23.41 -21.99
CA TYR A 327 -1.08 23.15 -21.63
C TYR A 327 -0.94 21.74 -21.05
N SER A 328 0.08 21.01 -21.50
CA SER A 328 0.54 19.75 -20.91
C SER A 328 2.03 19.84 -20.56
N VAL A 329 2.53 18.88 -19.79
CA VAL A 329 3.93 18.81 -19.36
C VAL A 329 4.52 17.47 -19.78
N GLU A 330 5.66 17.50 -20.46
CA GLU A 330 6.39 16.31 -20.89
C GLU A 330 7.08 15.63 -19.71
N ALA A 331 6.81 14.33 -19.50
CA ALA A 331 7.21 13.59 -18.31
C ALA A 331 8.73 13.37 -18.18
N SER A 332 9.47 13.38 -19.30
CA SER A 332 10.92 13.15 -19.34
C SER A 332 11.78 14.39 -19.09
N THR A 333 11.19 15.60 -19.22
CA THR A 333 11.92 16.88 -19.13
C THR A 333 11.28 17.90 -18.19
N GLY A 334 9.99 17.72 -17.85
CA GLY A 334 9.18 18.72 -17.18
C GLY A 334 8.95 19.98 -18.03
N LYS A 335 9.15 19.92 -19.35
CA LYS A 335 8.90 21.01 -20.29
C LYS A 335 7.40 21.22 -20.47
N ILE A 336 6.95 22.47 -20.35
CA ILE A 336 5.59 22.88 -20.67
C ILE A 336 5.45 22.91 -22.20
N ILE A 337 4.43 22.25 -22.71
CA ILE A 337 4.06 22.16 -24.13
C ILE A 337 2.55 22.41 -24.27
N GLU A 338 2.08 22.44 -25.51
CA GLU A 338 0.69 22.68 -25.87
C GLU A 338 0.16 21.46 -26.61
N ASP A 339 -1.09 21.09 -26.34
CA ASP A 339 -1.68 19.85 -26.84
C ASP A 339 -3.18 20.06 -27.11
N GLU A 340 -3.72 19.33 -28.08
CA GLU A 340 -5.12 19.45 -28.50
C GLU A 340 -6.04 18.76 -27.49
N LYS A 341 -7.14 19.41 -27.10
CA LYS A 341 -7.97 18.95 -25.97
C LYS A 341 -8.67 17.60 -26.19
N ASP A 342 -8.71 17.10 -27.43
CA ASP A 342 -9.19 15.76 -27.80
C ASP A 342 -8.08 14.68 -27.85
N HIS A 343 -6.83 15.02 -27.55
CA HIS A 343 -5.73 14.07 -27.51
C HIS A 343 -5.86 13.10 -26.32
N SER A 344 -6.04 11.81 -26.64
CA SER A 344 -6.39 10.76 -25.66
C SER A 344 -5.21 10.13 -24.93
N ALA A 345 -3.98 10.30 -25.42
CA ALA A 345 -2.78 9.68 -24.85
C ALA A 345 -2.12 10.49 -23.72
N THR A 346 -2.59 11.70 -23.46
CA THR A 346 -2.06 12.59 -22.41
C THR A 346 -2.70 12.24 -21.07
N GLN A 347 -1.86 11.87 -20.10
CA GLN A 347 -2.18 11.28 -18.79
C GLN A 347 -2.45 12.35 -17.71
N LEU A 348 -2.74 11.94 -16.47
CA LEU A 348 -3.00 12.85 -15.34
C LEU A 348 -2.03 12.65 -14.17
N LEU A 349 -1.64 13.77 -13.57
CA LEU A 349 -1.18 13.84 -12.18
C LEU A 349 -2.15 14.76 -11.44
N CYS A 350 -3.06 14.20 -10.65
CA CYS A 350 -3.97 14.97 -9.80
C CYS A 350 -3.25 15.33 -8.49
N VAL A 351 -3.55 16.51 -7.93
CA VAL A 351 -2.93 17.04 -6.70
C VAL A 351 -4.02 17.34 -5.67
N GLU A 352 -3.75 17.04 -4.39
CA GLU A 352 -4.66 17.34 -3.29
C GLU A 352 -4.94 18.86 -3.18
N LYS A 353 -6.13 19.23 -2.68
CA LYS A 353 -6.68 20.60 -2.70
C LYS A 353 -5.99 21.55 -1.69
#